data_AF-A0A3A0AWN1-F1
#
_entry.id   AF-A0A3A0AWN1-F1
#
_cell.length_a   1.000
_cell.length_b   1.000
_cell.length_c   1.000
_cell.angle_alpha   90.00
_cell.angle_beta   90.00
_cell.angle_gamma   90.00
#
_symmetry.space_group_name_H-M   'P 1'
#
loop_
_entity.id
_entity.type
_entity.pdbx_description
1 polymer ?
#
loop_
_entity_poly.entity_id
_entity_poly.type
_entity_poly.pdbx_seq_one_letter_code
_entity_poly.pdbx_strand_id
1 'polypeptide(L)'
;MGEAWQRVVASGVVDGPIVQCIEPPPAGLLAGIELFNAGLYYECHEELEAIWHVERGPIRYLYQGILQIGVGFHHWRRNNFRGAYLLLRDGIDKVDRFTPSCMGLDTERLCREARACLATLHALGRDDMASFDWSSVPRIRQCCPDA
;
A
#
# COMPACT_ATOMS: atom_id res chain seq x y z
N MET A 1 19.62 -14.11 -10.73
CA MET A 1 20.30 -12.84 -10.40
C MET A 1 19.24 -11.75 -10.40
N GLY A 2 19.00 -11.14 -9.25
CA GLY A 2 17.95 -10.12 -9.06
C GLY A 2 17.40 -10.09 -7.63
N GLU A 3 18.28 -10.23 -6.62
CA GLU A 3 17.92 -9.99 -5.22
C GLU A 3 18.23 -8.53 -4.90
N ALA A 4 17.25 -7.64 -5.02
CA ALA A 4 17.40 -6.22 -4.70
C ALA A 4 16.23 -5.68 -3.86
N TRP A 5 15.65 -6.49 -2.98
CA TRP A 5 14.59 -6.06 -2.05
C TRP A 5 15.08 -5.75 -0.64
N GLN A 6 16.41 -5.62 -0.43
CA GLN A 6 16.95 -5.26 0.87
C GLN A 6 17.33 -3.79 0.95
N ARG A 7 16.68 -3.11 1.91
CA ARG A 7 16.99 -1.82 2.54
C ARG A 7 16.50 -0.56 1.81
N VAL A 8 15.44 0.05 2.34
CA VAL A 8 15.49 1.34 3.07
C VAL A 8 14.31 1.40 4.05
N VAL A 9 14.57 1.36 5.36
CA VAL A 9 13.62 1.83 6.38
C VAL A 9 14.08 3.24 6.74
N ALA A 10 13.54 4.25 6.08
CA ALA A 10 13.74 5.64 6.46
C ALA A 10 12.48 6.12 7.17
N SER A 11 12.54 6.16 8.51
CA SER A 11 11.61 6.91 9.34
C SER A 11 11.82 8.41 9.11
N GLY A 12 11.36 8.92 7.97
CA GLY A 12 11.27 10.35 7.74
C GLY A 12 9.89 10.82 8.18
N VAL A 13 9.75 11.25 9.44
CA VAL A 13 8.58 12.05 9.85
C VAL A 13 8.62 13.34 9.02
N VAL A 14 7.53 13.64 8.32
CA VAL A 14 7.40 14.87 7.54
C VAL A 14 6.56 15.84 8.39
N ASP A 15 7.22 16.80 9.02
CA ASP A 15 6.53 17.87 9.76
C ASP A 15 5.95 18.88 8.75
N GLY A 16 4.63 18.96 8.68
CA GLY A 16 3.88 19.97 7.91
C GLY A 16 2.62 19.42 7.23
N PRO A 17 1.61 20.27 6.95
CA PRO A 17 0.44 19.84 6.18
C PRO A 17 0.89 19.40 4.78
N ILE A 18 0.50 18.19 4.39
CA ILE A 18 0.80 17.63 3.07
C ILE A 18 -0.16 18.29 2.08
N VAL A 19 0.23 19.46 1.56
CA VAL A 19 -0.57 20.27 0.61
C VAL A 19 -0.95 19.44 -0.63
N GLN A 20 -0.12 18.47 -1.03
CA GLN A 20 -0.43 17.59 -2.17
C GLN A 20 -1.69 16.73 -1.99
N CYS A 21 -2.22 16.55 -0.77
CA CYS A 21 -3.42 15.74 -0.55
C CYS A 21 -4.71 16.35 -1.11
N ILE A 22 -4.74 17.65 -1.41
CA ILE A 22 -5.90 18.28 -2.05
C ILE A 22 -5.80 18.29 -3.59
N GLU A 23 -4.66 17.86 -4.14
CA GLU A 23 -4.46 17.77 -5.58
C GLU A 23 -5.17 16.53 -6.14
N PRO A 24 -5.62 16.55 -7.40
CA PRO A 24 -6.14 15.36 -8.05
C PRO A 24 -5.03 14.30 -8.18
N PRO A 25 -5.37 13.00 -8.10
CA PRO A 25 -4.39 11.93 -8.23
C PRO A 25 -3.77 11.95 -9.64
N PRO A 26 -2.43 11.83 -9.78
CA PRO A 26 -1.80 11.72 -11.08
C PRO A 26 -2.23 10.43 -11.79
N ALA A 27 -2.12 10.40 -13.13
CA ALA A 27 -2.54 9.26 -13.95
C ALA A 27 -1.89 7.93 -13.52
N GLY A 28 -0.59 7.93 -13.20
CA GLY A 28 0.10 6.73 -12.74
C GLY A 28 -0.40 6.21 -11.39
N LEU A 29 -0.90 7.10 -10.50
CA LEU A 29 -1.53 6.66 -9.25
C LEU A 29 -2.87 5.98 -9.54
N LEU A 30 -3.69 6.56 -10.43
CA LEU A 30 -4.95 5.95 -10.85
C LEU A 30 -4.73 4.57 -11.49
N ALA A 31 -3.76 4.45 -12.40
CA ALA A 31 -3.39 3.18 -13.02
C ALA A 31 -2.91 2.15 -11.99
N GLY A 32 -2.04 2.55 -11.06
CA GLY A 32 -1.59 1.69 -9.95
C GLY A 32 -2.74 1.21 -9.07
N ILE A 33 -3.75 2.06 -8.82
CA ILE A 33 -4.95 1.70 -8.04
C ILE A 33 -5.82 0.68 -8.79
N GLU A 34 -6.00 0.84 -10.10
CA GLU A 34 -6.74 -0.13 -10.92
C GLU A 34 -6.08 -1.50 -10.87
N LEU A 35 -4.75 -1.55 -11.03
CA LEU A 35 -3.96 -2.78 -10.94
C LEU A 35 -4.06 -3.41 -9.55
N PHE A 36 -3.92 -2.62 -8.48
CA PHE A 36 -4.12 -3.09 -7.11
C PHE A 36 -5.49 -3.71 -6.91
N ASN A 37 -6.54 -3.02 -7.36
CA ASN A 37 -7.93 -3.44 -7.21
C ASN A 37 -8.31 -4.64 -8.10
N ALA A 38 -7.50 -4.95 -9.12
CA ALA A 38 -7.57 -6.15 -9.93
C ALA A 38 -6.73 -7.30 -9.35
N GLY A 39 -5.97 -7.07 -8.28
CA GLY A 39 -5.08 -8.06 -7.68
C GLY A 39 -3.78 -8.31 -8.49
N LEU A 40 -3.47 -7.41 -9.43
CA LEU A 40 -2.24 -7.39 -10.24
C LEU A 40 -1.14 -6.63 -9.49
N TYR A 41 -0.72 -7.19 -8.35
CA TYR A 41 0.15 -6.49 -7.40
C TYR A 41 1.59 -6.26 -7.90
N TYR A 42 2.07 -7.09 -8.81
CA TYR A 42 3.42 -6.93 -9.37
C TYR A 42 3.45 -5.76 -10.37
N GLU A 43 2.44 -5.68 -11.23
CA GLU A 43 2.25 -4.61 -12.19
C GLU A 43 1.93 -3.28 -11.48
N CYS A 44 1.10 -3.33 -10.43
CA CYS A 44 0.85 -2.19 -9.54
C CYS A 44 2.16 -1.63 -8.96
N HIS A 45 3.07 -2.53 -8.58
CA HIS A 45 4.38 -2.15 -8.08
C HIS A 45 5.19 -1.39 -9.14
N GLU A 46 5.30 -1.92 -10.35
CA GLU A 46 6.08 -1.27 -11.42
C GLU A 46 5.51 0.12 -11.76
N GLU A 47 4.19 0.24 -11.81
CA GLU A 47 3.53 1.50 -12.15
C GLU A 47 3.69 2.58 -11.07
N LEU A 48 3.56 2.18 -9.79
CA LEU A 48 3.75 3.11 -8.68
C LEU A 48 5.24 3.45 -8.44
N GLU A 49 6.15 2.51 -8.72
CA GLU A 49 7.59 2.74 -8.69
C GLU A 49 8.02 3.76 -9.76
N ALA A 50 7.39 3.79 -10.94
CA ALA A 50 7.71 4.79 -11.95
C ALA A 50 7.44 6.23 -11.46
N ILE A 51 6.28 6.47 -10.85
CA ILE A 51 5.90 7.81 -10.37
C ILE A 51 6.62 8.20 -9.06
N TRP A 52 6.93 7.25 -8.18
CA TRP A 52 7.59 7.55 -6.91
C TRP A 52 9.02 8.08 -7.10
N HIS A 53 9.63 7.81 -8.25
CA HIS A 53 11.07 7.92 -8.46
C HIS A 53 11.41 9.34 -8.87
N VAL A 54 10.46 9.97 -9.56
CA VAL A 54 10.49 11.36 -10.00
C VAL A 54 9.83 12.29 -9.00
N GLU A 55 9.00 11.77 -8.08
CA GLU A 55 8.36 12.56 -7.02
C GLU A 55 9.35 12.94 -5.91
N ARG A 56 9.43 14.25 -5.63
CA ARG A 56 10.35 14.82 -4.63
C ARG A 56 9.66 15.17 -3.33
N GLY A 57 8.34 15.36 -3.37
CA GLY A 57 7.52 15.72 -2.23
C GLY A 57 7.21 14.55 -1.29
N PRO A 58 6.64 14.84 -0.11
CA PRO A 58 6.22 13.82 0.86
C PRO A 58 5.18 12.85 0.28
N ILE A 59 4.39 13.24 -0.72
CA ILE A 59 3.35 12.40 -1.33
C ILE A 59 3.87 11.07 -1.89
N ARG A 60 5.16 10.98 -2.26
CA ARG A 60 5.77 9.69 -2.68
C ARG A 60 5.62 8.60 -1.62
N TYR A 61 5.50 8.95 -0.33
CA TYR A 61 5.29 7.97 0.73
C TYR A 61 3.91 7.32 0.63
N LEU A 62 2.89 8.02 0.10
CA LEU A 62 1.59 7.42 -0.18
C LEU A 62 1.72 6.35 -1.28
N TYR A 63 2.44 6.66 -2.36
CA TYR A 63 2.68 5.73 -3.47
C TYR A 63 3.49 4.51 -2.98
N GLN A 64 4.56 4.74 -2.22
CA GLN A 64 5.34 3.71 -1.54
C GLN A 64 4.46 2.83 -0.64
N GLY A 65 3.55 3.44 0.11
CA GLY A 65 2.66 2.72 1.01
C GLY A 65 1.71 1.79 0.28
N ILE A 66 1.00 2.29 -0.74
CA ILE A 66 0.08 1.49 -1.57
C ILE A 66 0.83 0.34 -2.27
N LEU A 67 1.97 0.65 -2.88
CA LEU A 67 2.85 -0.32 -3.51
C LEU A 67 3.25 -1.42 -2.52
N GLN A 68 3.73 -1.07 -1.33
CA GLN A 68 4.16 -2.05 -0.33
C GLN A 68 3.01 -2.91 0.18
N ILE A 69 1.82 -2.36 0.36
CA ILE A 69 0.63 -3.15 0.69
C ILE A 69 0.36 -4.18 -0.41
N GLY A 70 0.42 -3.77 -1.69
CA GLY A 70 0.22 -4.67 -2.83
C GLY A 70 1.27 -5.78 -2.87
N VAL A 71 2.55 -5.43 -2.77
CA VAL A 71 3.65 -6.41 -2.74
C VAL A 71 3.55 -7.32 -1.51
N GLY A 72 3.06 -6.82 -0.37
CA GLY A 72 2.74 -7.63 0.80
C GLY A 72 1.76 -8.77 0.49
N PHE A 73 0.68 -8.47 -0.23
CA PHE A 73 -0.25 -9.50 -0.71
C PHE A 73 0.35 -10.41 -1.78
N HIS A 74 1.21 -9.90 -2.66
CA HIS A 74 1.98 -10.73 -3.60
C HIS A 74 2.85 -11.77 -2.87
N HIS A 75 3.56 -11.35 -1.81
CA HIS A 75 4.38 -12.25 -0.99
C HIS A 75 3.52 -13.27 -0.25
N TRP A 76 2.34 -12.88 0.21
CA TRP A 76 1.41 -13.80 0.86
C TRP A 76 0.96 -14.90 -0.12
N ARG A 77 0.60 -14.58 -1.36
CA ARG A 77 0.27 -15.58 -2.41
C ARG A 77 1.40 -16.59 -2.66
N ARG A 78 2.65 -16.19 -2.42
CA ARG A 78 3.84 -17.02 -2.61
C ARG A 78 4.32 -17.71 -1.34
N ASN A 79 3.47 -17.76 -0.32
CA ASN A 79 3.76 -18.36 0.99
C ASN A 79 5.02 -17.76 1.67
N ASN A 80 5.31 -16.49 1.42
CA ASN A 80 6.42 -15.78 2.04
C ASN A 80 5.92 -14.94 3.22
N PHE A 81 5.78 -15.59 4.38
CA PHE A 81 5.31 -14.99 5.62
C PHE A 81 6.07 -13.71 5.99
N ARG A 82 7.41 -13.79 6.02
CA ARG A 82 8.25 -12.68 6.48
C ARG A 82 8.12 -11.47 5.56
N GLY A 83 8.13 -11.70 4.24
CA GLY A 83 7.97 -10.64 3.26
C GLY A 83 6.60 -9.99 3.35
N ALA A 84 5.54 -10.80 3.43
CA ALA A 84 4.17 -10.32 3.55
C ALA A 84 3.98 -9.46 4.80
N TYR A 85 4.43 -9.95 5.96
CA TYR A 85 4.28 -9.25 7.24
C TYR A 85 5.01 -7.90 7.25
N LEU A 86 6.28 -7.88 6.84
CA LEU A 86 7.09 -6.65 6.86
C LEU A 86 6.53 -5.60 5.89
N LEU A 87 6.17 -6.00 4.68
CA LEU A 87 5.68 -5.07 3.66
C LEU A 87 4.29 -4.54 3.97
N LEU A 88 3.37 -5.38 4.45
CA LEU A 88 2.05 -4.91 4.89
C LEU A 88 2.20 -3.90 6.03
N ARG A 89 2.98 -4.21 7.06
CA ARG A 89 3.22 -3.29 8.17
C ARG A 89 3.82 -1.97 7.70
N ASP A 90 4.94 -2.02 6.97
CA ASP A 90 5.66 -0.83 6.56
C ASP A 90 4.87 0.01 5.53
N GLY A 91 4.03 -0.63 4.73
CA GLY A 91 3.14 0.04 3.79
C GLY A 91 1.98 0.74 4.50
N ILE A 92 1.35 0.07 5.47
CA ILE A 92 0.32 0.66 6.34
C ILE A 92 0.87 1.90 7.05
N ASP A 93 2.04 1.81 7.69
CA ASP A 93 2.64 2.93 8.43
C ASP A 93 2.95 4.15 7.52
N LYS A 94 3.13 3.93 6.22
CA LYS A 94 3.29 5.01 5.25
C LYS A 94 1.95 5.63 4.87
N VAL A 95 0.95 4.81 4.52
CA VAL A 95 -0.40 5.29 4.16
C VAL A 95 -1.07 6.01 5.34
N ASP A 96 -0.81 5.57 6.58
CA ASP A 96 -1.43 6.13 7.79
C ASP A 96 -1.17 7.63 7.98
N ARG A 97 -0.04 8.12 7.47
CA ARG A 97 0.35 9.54 7.48
C ARG A 97 -0.54 10.43 6.63
N PHE A 98 -1.35 9.83 5.76
CA PHE A 98 -2.23 10.49 4.80
C PHE A 98 -3.70 10.23 5.11
N THR A 99 -4.01 9.78 6.33
CA THR A 99 -5.40 9.61 6.81
C THR A 99 -6.00 10.96 7.22
N PRO A 100 -7.34 11.12 7.15
CA PRO A 100 -8.33 10.12 6.74
C PRO A 100 -8.45 9.96 5.21
N SER A 101 -8.02 10.96 4.45
CA SER A 101 -8.06 10.95 2.99
C SER A 101 -6.92 11.77 2.39
N CYS A 102 -6.54 11.41 1.15
CA CYS A 102 -5.53 12.12 0.39
C CYS A 102 -5.71 11.88 -1.11
N MET A 103 -5.62 12.92 -1.93
CA MET A 103 -5.87 12.88 -3.39
C MET A 103 -7.23 12.26 -3.75
N GLY A 104 -8.24 12.53 -2.91
CA GLY A 104 -9.58 11.94 -3.04
C GLY A 104 -9.67 10.44 -2.74
N LEU A 105 -8.63 9.81 -2.19
CA LEU A 105 -8.63 8.41 -1.77
C LEU A 105 -9.03 8.27 -0.30
N ASP A 106 -9.81 7.25 0.02
CA ASP A 106 -10.16 6.84 1.39
C ASP A 106 -9.01 6.02 1.99
N THR A 107 -7.98 6.72 2.46
CA THR A 107 -6.76 6.13 3.04
C THR A 107 -7.01 5.54 4.42
N GLU A 108 -7.96 6.08 5.20
CA GLU A 108 -8.39 5.49 6.48
C GLU A 108 -8.93 4.08 6.29
N ARG A 109 -9.83 3.90 5.32
CA ARG A 109 -10.38 2.58 5.00
C ARG A 109 -9.31 1.62 4.55
N LEU A 110 -8.41 2.04 3.66
CA LEU A 110 -7.30 1.21 3.19
C LEU A 110 -6.45 0.73 4.38
N CYS A 111 -6.06 1.65 5.26
CA CYS A 111 -5.30 1.32 6.47
C CYS A 111 -6.06 0.34 7.38
N ARG A 112 -7.35 0.59 7.64
CA ARG A 112 -8.18 -0.27 8.50
C ARG A 112 -8.29 -1.70 7.96
N GLU A 113 -8.62 -1.85 6.68
CA GLU A 113 -8.78 -3.16 6.03
C GLU A 113 -7.42 -3.89 5.90
N ALA A 114 -6.34 -3.18 5.56
CA ALA A 114 -5.00 -3.76 5.51
C ALA A 114 -4.50 -4.20 6.90
N ARG A 115 -4.79 -3.43 7.97
CA ARG A 115 -4.47 -3.82 9.36
C ARG A 115 -5.21 -5.09 9.78
N ALA A 116 -6.48 -5.24 9.39
CA ALA A 116 -7.23 -6.46 9.64
C ALA A 116 -6.58 -7.67 8.96
N CYS A 117 -6.16 -7.52 7.69
CA CYS A 117 -5.42 -8.56 6.97
C CYS A 117 -4.09 -8.90 7.65
N LEU A 118 -3.32 -7.89 8.09
CA LEU A 118 -2.05 -8.09 8.80
C LEU A 118 -2.25 -8.83 10.14
N ALA A 119 -3.31 -8.51 10.87
CA ALA A 119 -3.66 -9.23 12.11
C ALA A 119 -3.99 -10.71 11.82
N THR A 120 -4.74 -10.98 10.74
CA THR A 120 -5.03 -12.34 10.28
C THR A 120 -3.75 -13.07 9.88
N LEU A 121 -2.86 -12.44 9.11
CA LEU A 121 -1.55 -13.02 8.76
C LEU A 121 -0.78 -13.44 10.01
N HIS A 122 -0.72 -12.54 10.99
CA HIS A 122 -0.03 -12.81 12.25
C HIS A 122 -0.66 -13.98 13.02
N ALA A 123 -2.00 -14.07 13.05
CA ALA A 123 -2.74 -15.13 13.73
C ALA A 123 -2.59 -16.51 13.07
N LEU A 124 -2.66 -16.57 11.72
CA LEU A 124 -2.42 -17.80 10.96
C LEU A 124 -0.98 -18.28 11.10
N GLY A 125 -0.04 -17.33 11.23
CA GLY A 125 1.38 -17.63 11.27
C GLY A 125 1.89 -18.19 9.94
N ARG A 126 3.10 -18.71 9.97
CA ARG A 126 3.82 -19.25 8.80
C ARG A 126 3.25 -20.58 8.28
N ASP A 127 2.56 -21.33 9.14
CA ASP A 127 2.16 -22.70 8.86
C ASP A 127 0.74 -22.81 8.25
N ASP A 128 -0.08 -21.76 8.36
CA ASP A 128 -1.49 -21.77 7.93
C ASP A 128 -1.85 -20.60 6.99
N MET A 129 -0.88 -20.06 6.25
CA MET A 129 -1.10 -18.91 5.35
C MET A 129 -2.13 -19.18 4.25
N ALA A 130 -2.36 -20.45 3.90
CA ALA A 130 -3.31 -20.87 2.86
C ALA A 130 -4.78 -20.70 3.27
N SER A 131 -5.06 -20.64 4.58
CA SER A 131 -6.41 -20.47 5.13
C SER A 131 -6.91 -19.01 5.07
N PHE A 132 -6.13 -18.10 4.49
CA PHE A 132 -6.51 -16.71 4.33
C PHE A 132 -7.66 -16.54 3.33
N ASP A 133 -8.70 -15.81 3.74
CA ASP A 133 -9.80 -15.41 2.86
C ASP A 133 -9.38 -14.23 1.96
N TRP A 134 -9.07 -14.53 0.71
CA TRP A 134 -8.67 -13.53 -0.29
C TRP A 134 -9.75 -12.52 -0.64
N SER A 135 -11.02 -12.76 -0.31
CA SER A 135 -12.09 -11.78 -0.50
C SER A 135 -12.01 -10.62 0.50
N SER A 136 -11.26 -10.80 1.60
CA SER A 136 -11.02 -9.77 2.62
C SER A 136 -9.94 -8.75 2.25
N VAL A 137 -9.21 -8.98 1.15
CA VAL A 137 -8.16 -8.05 0.70
C VAL A 137 -8.78 -6.69 0.36
N PRO A 138 -8.22 -5.57 0.87
CA PRO A 138 -8.75 -4.24 0.62
C PRO A 138 -8.86 -3.94 -0.87
N ARG A 139 -9.84 -3.10 -1.20
CA ARG A 139 -9.86 -2.36 -2.47
C ARG A 139 -9.73 -0.88 -2.16
N ILE A 140 -8.84 -0.20 -2.86
CA ILE A 140 -8.64 1.24 -2.73
C ILE A 140 -9.87 1.94 -3.30
N ARG A 141 -10.50 2.79 -2.48
CA ARG A 141 -11.71 3.52 -2.83
C ARG A 141 -11.42 5.01 -2.89
N GLN A 142 -12.13 5.69 -3.77
CA GLN A 142 -12.23 7.14 -3.71
C GLN A 142 -13.20 7.51 -2.59
N CYS A 143 -12.92 8.62 -1.90
CA CYS A 143 -13.90 9.28 -1.06
C CYS A 143 -15.09 9.62 -1.94
N CYS A 144 -16.31 9.31 -1.49
CA CYS A 144 -17.49 9.79 -2.18
C CYS A 144 -17.40 11.33 -2.19
N PRO A 145 -17.61 12.02 -3.32
CA PRO A 145 -17.82 13.46 -3.25
C PRO A 145 -19.03 13.66 -2.34
N ASP A 146 -18.89 14.45 -1.27
CA ASP A 146 -20.02 14.80 -0.42
C ASP A 146 -21.14 15.32 -1.34
N ALA A 147 -22.28 14.60 -1.32
CA ALA A 147 -23.44 14.83 -2.17
C ALA A 147 -24.15 16.16 -1.85
#